data_AF-A0A7F8Q5J6-F1
#
_entry.id   AF-A0A7F8Q5J6-F1
#
_cell.length_a   1.000
_cell.length_b   1.000
_cell.length_c   1.000
_cell.angle_alpha   90.00
_cell.angle_beta   90.00
_cell.angle_gamma   90.00
#
_symmetry.space_group_name_H-M   'P 1'
#
loop_
_entity.id
_entity.type
_entity.pdbx_description
1 polymer ?
#
loop_
_entity_poly.entity_id
_entity_poly.type
_entity_poly.pdbx_seq_one_letter_code
_entity_poly.pdbx_strand_id
1 'polypeptide(L)'
;MGFGAWFLLDRNNFFTALDENNHLIVYICHILIGTGSAIVLLCLLGYLGIHSEIRWLLLLYTALLMWVFGVQVVLSTFIFIKKKEVHQVWHDKIDLIITEYGSKDMPEDIPKWIILNALQKTLQCCGQYNYTDWIKNTNKENSEQVPCSCTNSTLRKWFCDEPLNATYLERSNSSAHESLAKGKHKNLIFSWS
;
A
#
# COMPACT_ATOMS: atom_id res chain seq x y z
N MET A 1 -19.79 -0.29 19.57
CA MET A 1 -19.97 -1.76 19.60
C MET A 1 -19.59 -2.44 18.27
N GLY A 2 -20.03 -1.92 17.10
CA GLY A 2 -19.71 -2.56 15.81
C GLY A 2 -18.23 -2.58 15.41
N PHE A 3 -17.49 -1.47 15.59
CA PHE A 3 -16.08 -1.38 15.19
C PHE A 3 -15.15 -2.26 16.05
N GLY A 4 -15.47 -2.42 17.35
CA GLY A 4 -14.75 -3.31 18.24
C GLY A 4 -14.96 -4.78 17.89
N ALA A 5 -16.20 -5.20 17.61
CA ALA A 5 -16.50 -6.56 17.18
C ALA A 5 -15.84 -6.91 15.82
N TRP A 6 -15.81 -5.95 14.88
CA TRP A 6 -15.08 -6.08 13.62
C TRP A 6 -13.57 -6.24 13.86
N PHE A 7 -12.96 -5.41 14.71
CA PHE A 7 -11.54 -5.52 15.05
C PHE A 7 -11.18 -6.84 15.74
N LEU A 8 -12.08 -7.42 16.56
CA LEU A 8 -11.84 -8.72 17.20
C LEU A 8 -11.93 -9.90 16.20
N LEU A 9 -12.82 -9.81 15.21
CA LEU A 9 -12.92 -10.76 14.08
C LEU A 9 -11.72 -10.63 13.12
N ASP A 10 -11.34 -9.39 12.83
CA ASP A 10 -10.20 -9.06 11.99
C ASP A 10 -8.88 -9.52 12.64
N ARG A 11 -8.73 -9.35 13.96
CA ARG A 11 -7.57 -9.84 14.72
C ARG A 11 -7.32 -11.35 14.51
N ASN A 12 -8.35 -12.19 14.52
CA ASN A 12 -8.15 -13.63 14.31
C ASN A 12 -7.70 -13.95 12.88
N ASN A 13 -8.27 -13.27 11.87
CA ASN A 13 -7.85 -13.44 10.48
C ASN A 13 -6.45 -12.85 10.22
N PHE A 14 -6.15 -11.72 10.84
CA PHE A 14 -4.86 -11.05 10.79
C PHE A 14 -3.77 -11.91 11.43
N PHE A 15 -4.00 -12.47 12.62
CA PHE A 15 -3.06 -13.41 13.26
C PHE A 15 -2.82 -14.69 12.44
N THR A 16 -3.84 -15.19 11.72
CA THR A 16 -3.64 -16.32 10.79
C THR A 16 -2.84 -15.91 9.55
N ALA A 17 -3.02 -14.68 9.04
CA ALA A 17 -2.19 -14.13 7.97
C ALA A 17 -0.75 -13.80 8.40
N LEU A 18 -0.52 -13.61 9.71
CA LEU A 18 0.80 -13.37 10.32
C LEU A 18 1.64 -14.64 10.51
N ASP A 19 1.03 -15.81 10.55
CA ASP A 19 1.69 -17.10 10.85
C ASP A 19 2.48 -17.67 9.65
N GLU A 20 2.42 -17.02 8.49
CA GLU A 20 3.21 -17.41 7.33
C GLU A 20 4.64 -16.89 7.48
N ASN A 21 5.55 -17.79 7.92
CA ASN A 21 6.98 -17.62 8.20
C ASN A 21 7.80 -16.84 7.16
N ASN A 22 7.55 -15.54 7.04
CA ASN A 22 8.20 -14.65 6.08
C ASN A 22 8.78 -13.44 6.82
N HIS A 23 10.10 -13.30 6.80
CA HIS A 23 10.87 -12.34 7.62
C HIS A 23 10.44 -10.86 7.42
N LEU A 24 9.94 -10.50 6.24
CA LEU A 24 9.45 -9.15 5.95
C LEU A 24 8.02 -8.88 6.45
N ILE A 25 7.16 -9.90 6.42
CA ILE A 25 5.83 -9.81 7.02
C ILE A 25 6.02 -9.58 8.51
N VAL A 26 6.90 -10.36 9.15
CA VAL A 26 7.24 -10.15 10.57
C VAL A 26 7.69 -8.72 10.86
N TYR A 27 8.53 -8.12 10.02
CA TYR A 27 8.98 -6.73 10.19
C TYR A 27 7.84 -5.70 10.07
N ILE A 28 7.07 -5.76 8.98
CA ILE A 28 5.92 -4.85 8.75
C ILE A 28 4.90 -4.99 9.89
N CYS A 29 4.68 -6.21 10.34
CA CYS A 29 3.72 -6.52 11.38
C CYS A 29 4.20 -6.07 12.75
N HIS A 30 5.50 -6.13 13.04
CA HIS A 30 6.06 -5.55 14.25
C HIS A 30 5.82 -4.02 14.31
N ILE A 31 6.02 -3.32 13.18
CA ILE A 31 5.72 -1.89 13.08
C ILE A 31 4.22 -1.63 13.26
N LEU A 32 3.36 -2.43 12.63
CA LEU A 32 1.91 -2.27 12.71
C LEU A 32 1.39 -2.51 14.13
N ILE A 33 1.88 -3.56 14.81
CA ILE A 33 1.52 -3.88 16.20
C ILE A 33 2.01 -2.77 17.14
N GLY A 34 3.26 -2.31 16.99
CA GLY A 34 3.81 -1.24 17.80
C GLY A 34 3.01 0.06 17.65
N THR A 35 2.72 0.46 16.42
CA THR A 35 1.95 1.67 16.11
C THR A 35 0.50 1.54 16.60
N GLY A 36 -0.15 0.41 16.36
CA GLY A 36 -1.51 0.13 16.82
C GLY A 36 -1.64 0.16 18.34
N SER A 37 -0.69 -0.45 19.05
CA SER A 37 -0.63 -0.41 20.52
C SER A 37 -0.46 1.03 21.03
N ALA A 38 0.44 1.82 20.43
CA ALA A 38 0.63 3.22 20.79
C ALA A 38 -0.65 4.06 20.61
N ILE A 39 -1.39 3.85 19.51
CA ILE A 39 -2.67 4.53 19.26
C ILE A 39 -3.69 4.16 20.35
N VAL A 40 -3.81 2.88 20.71
CA VAL A 40 -4.74 2.44 21.77
C VAL A 40 -4.37 3.07 23.11
N LEU A 41 -3.08 3.13 23.46
CA LEU A 41 -2.62 3.80 24.68
C LEU A 41 -2.95 5.30 24.68
N LEU A 42 -2.74 6.00 23.56
CA LEU A 42 -3.14 7.41 23.42
C LEU A 42 -4.65 7.59 23.59
N CYS A 43 -5.46 6.70 23.02
CA CYS A 43 -6.92 6.72 23.19
C CYS A 43 -7.34 6.50 24.65
N LEU A 44 -6.71 5.55 25.35
CA LEU A 44 -6.98 5.28 26.76
C LEU A 44 -6.58 6.46 27.66
N LEU A 45 -5.42 7.08 27.40
CA LEU A 45 -4.99 8.29 28.10
C LEU A 45 -5.94 9.46 27.85
N GLY A 46 -6.44 9.63 26.62
CA GLY A 46 -7.46 10.63 26.31
C GLY A 46 -8.77 10.39 27.06
N TYR A 47 -9.25 9.14 27.09
CA TYR A 47 -10.45 8.76 27.84
C TYR A 47 -10.28 9.00 29.35
N LEU A 48 -9.15 8.56 29.93
CA LEU A 48 -8.82 8.79 31.32
C LEU A 48 -8.63 10.28 31.63
N GLY A 49 -8.14 11.09 30.69
CA GLY A 49 -7.96 12.54 30.87
C GLY A 49 -9.27 13.32 30.90
N ILE A 50 -10.33 12.81 30.27
CA ILE A 50 -11.68 13.38 30.39
C ILE A 50 -12.31 12.98 31.72
N HIS A 51 -12.15 11.73 32.13
CA HIS A 51 -12.80 11.22 33.34
C HIS A 51 -12.06 11.59 34.63
N SER A 52 -10.74 11.73 34.57
CA SER A 52 -9.92 12.18 35.70
C SER A 52 -9.95 13.71 35.76
N GLU A 53 -10.48 14.29 36.84
CA GLU A 53 -10.40 15.73 37.13
C GLU A 53 -8.95 16.22 37.39
N ILE A 54 -7.95 15.39 37.11
CA ILE A 54 -6.52 15.68 37.30
C ILE A 54 -6.01 16.46 36.10
N ARG A 55 -5.94 17.78 36.24
CA ARG A 55 -5.45 18.74 35.23
C ARG A 55 -4.08 18.37 34.63
N TRP A 56 -3.19 17.77 35.41
CA TRP A 56 -1.86 17.35 34.96
C TRP A 56 -1.88 16.25 33.90
N LEU A 57 -2.82 15.28 34.01
CA LEU A 57 -2.93 14.19 33.04
C LEU A 57 -3.42 14.69 31.68
N LEU A 58 -4.38 15.63 31.70
CA LEU A 58 -4.90 16.27 30.51
C LEU A 58 -3.81 17.10 29.80
N LEU A 59 -3.03 17.88 30.56
CA LEU A 59 -1.90 18.64 30.02
C LEU A 59 -0.85 17.72 29.39
N LEU A 60 -0.52 16.60 30.04
CA LEU A 60 0.43 15.61 29.49
C LEU A 60 -0.10 15.01 28.18
N TYR A 61 -1.38 14.64 28.13
CA TYR A 61 -2.01 14.13 26.92
C TYR A 61 -1.94 15.14 25.77
N THR A 62 -2.34 16.38 26.01
CA THR A 62 -2.27 17.45 24.99
C THR A 62 -0.83 17.71 24.56
N ALA A 63 0.14 17.71 25.48
CA ALA A 63 1.55 17.89 25.15
C ALA A 63 2.10 16.75 24.26
N LEU A 64 1.75 15.49 24.56
CA LEU A 64 2.11 14.33 23.74
C LEU A 64 1.51 14.41 22.34
N LEU A 65 0.23 14.79 22.23
CA LEU A 65 -0.41 14.99 20.92
C LEU A 65 0.27 16.11 20.11
N MET A 66 0.58 17.24 20.75
CA MET A 66 1.28 18.34 20.11
C MET A 66 2.67 17.92 19.63
N TRP A 67 3.38 17.11 20.40
CA TRP A 67 4.66 16.55 20.00
C TRP A 67 4.55 15.67 18.74
N VAL A 68 3.60 14.72 18.73
CA VAL A 68 3.35 13.84 17.57
C VAL A 68 2.95 14.66 16.34
N PHE A 69 2.07 15.66 16.51
CA PHE A 69 1.66 16.56 15.44
C PHE A 69 2.84 17.37 14.90
N GLY A 70 3.70 17.90 15.78
CA GLY A 70 4.92 18.61 15.38
C GLY A 70 5.84 17.74 14.53
N VAL A 71 6.12 16.50 14.97
CA VAL A 71 6.92 15.54 14.19
C VAL A 71 6.27 15.25 12.84
N GLN A 72 4.95 15.06 12.80
CA GLN A 72 4.22 14.79 11.55
C GLN A 72 4.30 15.96 10.56
N VAL A 73 4.18 17.21 11.04
CA VAL A 73 4.30 18.41 10.19
C VAL A 73 5.71 18.56 9.64
N VAL A 74 6.74 18.32 10.47
CA VAL A 74 8.14 18.36 10.02
C VAL A 74 8.40 17.28 8.96
N LEU A 75 7.96 16.05 9.22
CA LEU A 75 8.10 14.94 8.27
C LEU A 75 7.36 15.20 6.96
N SER A 76 6.12 15.67 7.03
CA SER A 76 5.32 16.02 5.86
C SER A 76 5.98 17.14 5.04
N THR A 77 6.46 18.19 5.70
CA THR A 77 7.17 19.30 5.06
C THR A 77 8.46 18.82 4.39
N PHE A 78 9.22 17.96 5.08
CA PHE A 78 10.46 17.39 4.55
C PHE A 78 10.19 16.56 3.28
N ILE A 79 9.19 15.68 3.31
CA ILE A 79 8.76 14.89 2.15
C ILE A 79 8.30 15.80 1.01
N PHE A 80 7.59 16.89 1.31
CA PHE A 80 7.12 17.83 0.31
C PHE A 80 8.28 18.56 -0.39
N ILE A 81 9.25 19.08 0.38
CA ILE A 81 10.44 19.76 -0.17
C ILE A 81 11.29 18.78 -1.00
N LYS A 82 11.48 17.57 -0.50
CA LYS A 82 12.29 16.52 -1.14
C LYS A 82 11.47 15.57 -2.01
N LYS A 83 10.30 16.00 -2.49
CA LYS A 83 9.38 15.14 -3.27
C LYS A 83 10.09 14.44 -4.42
N LYS A 84 10.99 15.13 -5.14
CA LYS A 84 11.72 14.55 -6.27
C LYS A 84 12.67 13.43 -5.83
N GLU A 85 13.46 13.66 -4.79
CA GLU A 85 14.40 12.66 -4.25
C GLU A 85 13.65 11.47 -3.67
N VAL A 86 12.59 11.72 -2.89
CA VAL A 86 11.75 10.66 -2.34
C VAL A 86 11.12 9.84 -3.47
N HIS A 87 10.58 10.50 -4.50
CA HIS A 87 10.01 9.83 -5.65
C HIS A 87 11.06 8.98 -6.36
N GLN A 88 12.26 9.49 -6.63
CA GLN A 88 13.35 8.72 -7.24
C GLN A 88 13.74 7.49 -6.41
N VAL A 89 13.94 7.64 -5.11
CA VAL A 89 14.27 6.51 -4.22
C VAL A 89 13.16 5.45 -4.24
N TRP A 90 11.90 5.87 -4.27
CA TRP A 90 10.77 4.97 -4.44
C TRP A 90 10.77 4.30 -5.82
N HIS A 91 11.08 5.05 -6.87
CA HIS A 91 11.18 4.52 -8.22
C HIS A 91 12.22 3.42 -8.32
N ASP A 92 13.44 3.71 -7.88
CA ASP A 92 14.56 2.79 -7.92
C ASP A 92 14.28 1.52 -7.09
N LYS A 93 13.64 1.68 -5.91
CA LYS A 93 13.24 0.53 -5.08
C LYS A 93 12.22 -0.37 -5.77
N ILE A 94 11.19 0.21 -6.39
CA ILE A 94 10.17 -0.58 -7.09
C ILE A 94 10.75 -1.19 -8.37
N ASP A 95 11.62 -0.47 -9.07
CA ASP A 95 12.35 -0.96 -10.24
C ASP A 95 13.19 -2.20 -9.90
N LEU A 96 13.94 -2.13 -8.79
CA LEU A 96 14.72 -3.26 -8.26
C LEU A 96 13.82 -4.45 -7.91
N ILE A 97 12.71 -4.21 -7.21
CA ILE A 97 11.74 -5.28 -6.88
C ILE A 97 11.19 -5.95 -8.15
N ILE A 98 10.89 -5.19 -9.21
CA ILE A 98 10.41 -5.72 -10.49
C ILE A 98 11.50 -6.52 -11.21
N THR A 99 12.74 -6.05 -11.17
CA THR A 99 13.89 -6.70 -11.81
C THR A 99 14.26 -8.01 -11.15
N GLU A 100 14.19 -8.08 -9.81
CA GLU A 100 14.49 -9.27 -9.02
C GLU A 100 13.29 -10.23 -8.89
N TYR A 101 12.09 -9.79 -9.29
CA TYR A 101 10.86 -10.56 -9.17
C TYR A 101 10.98 -11.95 -9.81
N GLY A 102 10.68 -13.00 -9.04
CA GLY A 102 10.72 -14.39 -9.49
C GLY A 102 12.14 -14.98 -9.54
N SER A 103 13.15 -14.26 -9.05
CA SER A 103 14.51 -14.79 -8.91
C SER A 103 14.55 -15.96 -7.92
N LYS A 104 15.29 -17.01 -8.28
CA LYS A 104 15.51 -18.17 -7.39
C LYS A 104 16.61 -17.91 -6.35
N ASP A 105 17.43 -16.90 -6.58
CA ASP A 105 18.60 -16.58 -5.76
C ASP A 105 18.25 -15.64 -4.59
N MET A 106 17.02 -15.08 -4.57
CA MET A 106 16.52 -14.15 -3.54
C MET A 106 15.21 -14.63 -2.90
N PRO A 107 15.24 -15.70 -2.08
CA PRO A 107 14.05 -16.19 -1.40
C PRO A 107 13.50 -15.20 -0.35
N GLU A 108 14.33 -14.29 0.15
CA GLU A 108 13.95 -13.27 1.14
C GLU A 108 12.96 -12.23 0.58
N ASP A 109 12.93 -12.06 -0.75
CA ASP A 109 12.11 -11.07 -1.44
C ASP A 109 10.73 -11.60 -1.90
N ILE A 110 10.52 -12.92 -1.79
CA ILE A 110 9.23 -13.59 -2.02
C ILE A 110 8.05 -12.83 -1.37
N PRO A 111 8.08 -12.45 -0.08
CA PRO A 111 7.00 -11.67 0.53
C PRO A 111 6.76 -10.31 -0.13
N LYS A 112 7.80 -9.61 -0.61
CA LYS A 112 7.62 -8.34 -1.35
C LYS A 112 6.81 -8.58 -2.63
N TRP A 113 7.11 -9.67 -3.32
CA TRP A 113 6.45 -10.06 -4.56
C TRP A 113 4.99 -10.48 -4.32
N ILE A 114 4.70 -11.19 -3.24
CA ILE A 114 3.32 -11.54 -2.86
C ILE A 114 2.49 -10.28 -2.60
N ILE A 115 3.04 -9.31 -1.86
CA ILE A 115 2.36 -8.03 -1.60
C ILE A 115 2.16 -7.26 -2.90
N LEU A 116 3.16 -7.22 -3.78
CA LEU A 116 3.04 -6.57 -5.09
C LEU A 116 1.92 -7.22 -5.92
N ASN A 117 1.83 -8.55 -5.91
CA ASN A 117 0.78 -9.29 -6.61
C ASN A 117 -0.62 -9.00 -6.05
N ALA A 118 -0.74 -8.94 -4.72
CA ALA A 118 -1.99 -8.56 -4.07
C ALA A 118 -2.39 -7.12 -4.42
N LEU A 119 -1.45 -6.18 -4.35
CA LEU A 119 -1.67 -4.77 -4.69
C LEU A 119 -2.13 -4.61 -6.15
N GLN A 120 -1.46 -5.29 -7.07
CA GLN A 120 -1.81 -5.29 -8.49
C GLN A 120 -3.22 -5.84 -8.74
N LYS A 121 -3.60 -6.94 -8.07
CA LYS A 121 -4.96 -7.47 -8.15
C LYS A 121 -6.00 -6.54 -7.51
N THR A 122 -5.70 -5.94 -6.36
CA THR A 122 -6.64 -5.06 -5.66
C THR A 122 -6.85 -3.74 -6.40
N LEU A 123 -5.78 -3.15 -6.93
CA LEU A 123 -5.83 -1.87 -7.65
C LEU A 123 -6.07 -2.04 -9.16
N GLN A 124 -6.09 -3.28 -9.67
CA GLN A 124 -6.22 -3.60 -11.09
C GLN A 124 -5.16 -2.86 -11.94
N CYS A 125 -3.92 -2.83 -11.45
CA CYS A 125 -2.77 -2.20 -12.12
C CYS A 125 -1.69 -3.24 -12.44
N CYS A 126 -0.85 -2.94 -13.44
CA CYS A 126 0.27 -3.80 -13.81
C CYS A 126 1.54 -2.98 -14.04
N GLY A 127 2.59 -3.32 -13.29
CA GLY A 127 3.85 -2.57 -13.32
C GLY A 127 3.81 -1.32 -12.45
N GLN A 128 4.83 -0.49 -12.61
CA GLN A 128 4.95 0.77 -11.88
C GLN A 128 4.15 1.88 -12.57
N TYR A 129 4.23 1.91 -13.89
CA TYR A 129 3.48 2.78 -14.78
C TYR A 129 2.71 1.99 -15.82
N ASN A 130 3.31 0.92 -16.37
CA ASN A 130 2.70 0.14 -17.43
C ASN A 130 3.23 -1.30 -17.46
N TYR A 131 2.56 -2.17 -18.22
CA TYR A 131 2.97 -3.58 -18.37
C TYR A 131 4.38 -3.71 -18.97
N THR A 132 4.80 -2.73 -19.78
CA THR A 132 6.14 -2.66 -20.39
C THR A 132 7.26 -2.62 -19.36
N ASP A 133 6.99 -2.18 -18.13
CA ASP A 133 7.99 -2.17 -17.05
C ASP A 133 8.48 -3.56 -16.72
N TRP A 134 7.71 -4.60 -17.02
CA TRP A 134 8.10 -5.98 -16.77
C TRP A 134 9.12 -6.49 -17.80
N ILE A 135 9.26 -5.86 -18.96
CA ILE A 135 10.19 -6.31 -20.02
C ILE A 135 11.65 -6.31 -19.51
N LYS A 136 12.00 -5.43 -18.57
CA LYS A 136 13.34 -5.34 -17.97
C LYS A 136 13.72 -6.50 -17.04
N ASN A 137 12.74 -7.28 -16.58
CA ASN A 137 13.00 -8.41 -15.69
C ASN A 137 13.64 -9.57 -16.46
N THR A 138 14.84 -9.97 -16.03
CA THR A 138 15.64 -11.03 -16.68
C THR A 138 15.26 -12.44 -16.19
N ASN A 139 14.48 -12.57 -15.12
CA ASN A 139 14.08 -13.87 -14.55
C ASN A 139 12.93 -14.56 -15.31
N LYS A 140 12.44 -13.93 -16.39
CA LYS A 140 11.37 -14.45 -17.22
C LYS A 140 11.92 -15.40 -18.28
N GLU A 141 11.10 -16.38 -18.67
CA GLU A 141 11.45 -17.29 -19.77
C GLU A 141 11.27 -16.61 -21.13
N ASN A 142 10.23 -15.78 -21.27
CA ASN A 142 9.92 -15.02 -22.49
C ASN A 142 9.71 -13.54 -22.18
N SER A 143 10.10 -12.66 -23.12
CA SER A 143 9.93 -11.19 -22.97
C SER A 143 8.46 -10.76 -22.89
N GLU A 144 7.53 -11.57 -23.40
CA GLU A 144 6.09 -11.33 -23.39
C GLU A 144 5.39 -11.80 -22.11
N GLN A 145 6.09 -12.50 -21.20
CA GLN A 145 5.47 -12.94 -19.95
C GLN A 145 5.24 -11.76 -19.02
N VAL A 146 4.13 -11.78 -18.28
CA VAL A 146 3.82 -10.80 -17.23
C VAL A 146 3.51 -11.54 -15.92
N PRO A 147 3.54 -10.88 -14.76
CA PRO A 147 3.07 -11.50 -13.53
C PRO A 147 1.63 -11.98 -13.68
N CYS A 148 1.32 -13.16 -13.15
CA CYS A 148 -0.06 -13.70 -13.15
C CYS A 148 -1.05 -12.82 -12.36
N SER A 149 -0.57 -11.89 -11.53
CA SER A 149 -1.37 -10.84 -10.89
C SER A 149 -1.92 -9.81 -11.87
N CYS A 150 -1.24 -9.61 -13.00
CA CYS A 150 -1.65 -8.71 -14.07
C CYS A 150 -2.65 -9.33 -15.05
N THR A 151 -2.98 -10.61 -14.90
CA THR A 151 -3.92 -11.34 -15.76
C THR A 151 -5.07 -11.91 -14.91
N ASN A 152 -6.19 -12.24 -15.55
CA ASN A 152 -7.28 -12.98 -14.91
C ASN A 152 -6.99 -14.49 -14.77
N SER A 153 -5.71 -14.86 -14.64
CA SER A 153 -5.30 -16.25 -14.55
C SER A 153 -5.34 -16.74 -13.09
N THR A 154 -5.97 -17.89 -12.86
CA THR A 154 -5.98 -18.59 -11.54
C THR A 154 -4.73 -19.45 -11.33
N LEU A 155 -3.70 -19.27 -12.15
CA LEU A 155 -2.52 -20.12 -12.14
C LEU A 155 -1.59 -19.75 -10.97
N ARG A 156 -1.16 -20.75 -10.18
CA ARG A 156 -0.20 -20.60 -9.09
C ARG A 156 1.25 -20.58 -9.62
N LYS A 157 1.53 -19.70 -10.59
CA LYS A 157 2.88 -19.43 -11.10
C LYS A 157 3.22 -17.96 -10.87
N TRP A 158 4.52 -17.64 -10.83
CA TRP A 158 4.99 -16.25 -10.70
C TRP A 158 4.75 -15.44 -11.98
N PHE A 159 4.95 -16.09 -13.14
CA PHE A 159 4.73 -15.53 -14.47
C PHE A 159 3.69 -16.33 -15.25
N CYS A 160 2.92 -15.61 -16.05
CA CYS A 160 1.92 -16.13 -16.97
C CYS A 160 2.22 -15.59 -18.38
N ASP A 161 2.02 -16.42 -19.40
CA ASP A 161 2.06 -15.95 -20.78
C ASP A 161 0.86 -15.02 -21.02
N GLU A 162 1.11 -13.93 -21.74
CA GLU A 162 0.08 -12.97 -22.09
C GLU A 162 -0.98 -13.66 -22.99
N PRO A 163 -2.25 -13.76 -22.58
CA PRO A 163 -3.29 -14.09 -23.53
C PRO A 163 -3.44 -12.88 -24.44
N LEU A 164 -3.19 -13.05 -25.74
CA LEU A 164 -3.36 -12.07 -26.84
C LEU A 164 -4.74 -11.35 -26.85
N ASN A 165 -5.67 -11.73 -25.96
CA ASN A 165 -7.05 -11.25 -25.90
C ASN A 165 -7.56 -10.85 -24.49
N ALA A 166 -6.72 -10.74 -23.45
CA ALA A 166 -7.17 -10.24 -22.14
C ALA A 166 -6.24 -9.14 -21.59
N THR A 167 -5.94 -8.17 -22.45
CA THR A 167 -5.28 -6.95 -22.04
C THR A 167 -6.28 -6.08 -21.29
N TYR A 168 -5.96 -5.68 -20.06
CA TYR A 168 -6.64 -4.57 -19.37
C TYR A 168 -6.56 -3.24 -20.16
N LEU A 169 -5.88 -3.23 -21.32
CA LEU A 169 -5.77 -2.11 -22.26
C LEU A 169 -7.06 -1.80 -23.05
N GLU A 170 -8.07 -2.68 -23.13
CA GLU A 170 -9.34 -2.28 -23.77
C GLU A 170 -10.30 -1.52 -22.84
N ARG A 171 -10.19 -1.66 -21.52
CA ARG A 171 -11.09 -0.95 -20.58
C ARG A 171 -10.65 0.50 -20.32
N SER A 172 -9.35 0.80 -20.36
CA SER A 172 -8.86 2.18 -20.23
C SER A 172 -9.17 3.03 -21.47
N ASN A 173 -9.05 2.47 -22.68
CA ASN A 173 -9.42 3.20 -23.90
C ASN A 173 -10.93 3.35 -24.10
N SER A 174 -11.76 2.39 -23.67
CA SER A 174 -13.23 2.52 -23.73
C SER A 174 -13.77 3.54 -22.70
N SER A 175 -13.17 3.62 -21.50
CA SER A 175 -13.57 4.58 -20.47
C SER A 175 -13.03 6.00 -20.72
N ALA A 176 -11.88 6.16 -21.41
CA ALA A 176 -11.40 7.46 -21.89
C ALA A 176 -12.27 8.02 -23.04
N HIS A 177 -12.76 7.16 -23.94
CA HIS A 177 -13.64 7.59 -25.04
C HIS A 177 -15.07 7.93 -24.56
N GLU A 178 -15.59 7.22 -23.54
CA GLU A 178 -16.90 7.53 -22.94
C GLU A 178 -16.85 8.76 -22.00
N SER A 179 -15.73 9.01 -21.32
CA SER A 179 -15.58 10.19 -20.42
C SER A 179 -15.33 11.50 -21.17
N LEU A 180 -14.65 11.48 -22.33
CA LEU A 180 -14.53 12.65 -23.21
C LEU A 180 -15.84 13.00 -23.94
N ALA A 181 -16.76 12.04 -24.11
CA ALA A 181 -18.07 12.28 -24.72
C ALA A 181 -19.16 12.74 -23.72
N LYS A 182 -19.04 12.44 -22.41
CA LYS A 182 -20.04 12.79 -21.38
C LYS A 182 -19.67 13.96 -20.44
N GLY A 183 -18.47 14.51 -20.52
CA GLY A 183 -18.00 15.53 -19.57
C GLY A 183 -18.09 17.00 -20.03
N LYS A 184 -18.56 17.27 -21.24
CA LYS A 184 -18.71 18.64 -21.78
C LYS A 184 -19.98 19.32 -21.25
N HIS A 185 -20.22 19.32 -19.94
CA HIS A 185 -21.21 20.15 -19.23
C HIS A 185 -21.19 19.82 -17.72
N LYS A 186 -20.21 20.37 -16.99
CA LYS A 186 -20.32 20.74 -15.55
C LYS A 186 -19.03 21.44 -15.11
N ASN A 187 -18.96 22.73 -15.44
CA ASN A 187 -18.30 23.69 -14.54
C ASN A 187 -19.00 23.60 -13.18
N LEU A 188 -18.23 23.47 -12.10
CA LEU A 188 -18.50 23.88 -10.70
C LEU A 188 -17.31 23.34 -9.87
N ILE A 189 -16.24 24.13 -9.72
CA ILE A 189 -15.92 24.89 -8.50
C ILE A 189 -15.87 24.02 -7.24
N PHE A 190 -14.65 23.77 -6.74
CA PHE A 190 -14.23 23.64 -5.33
C PHE A 190 -12.69 23.59 -5.40
N SER A 191 -11.91 24.68 -5.33
CA SER A 191 -11.79 25.70 -4.29
C SER A 191 -11.78 25.10 -2.89
N TRP A 192 -10.58 24.88 -2.36
CA TRP A 192 -10.33 24.64 -0.94
C TRP A 192 -10.50 25.97 -0.18
N SER A 193 -11.55 26.07 0.62
CA SER A 193 -11.63 26.85 1.87
C SER A 193 -12.72 26.26 2.76
#